data_AF-A0A7J5VAA4-F1
#
_entry.id   AF-A0A7J5VAA4-F1
#
_cell.length_a   1.000
_cell.length_b   1.000
_cell.length_c   1.000
_cell.angle_alpha   90.00
_cell.angle_beta   90.00
_cell.angle_gamma   90.00
#
_symmetry.space_group_name_H-M   'P 1'
#
loop_
_entity.id
_entity.type
_entity.pdbx_description
1 polymer ?
#
loop_
_entity_poly.entity_id
_entity_poly.type
_entity_poly.pdbx_seq_one_letter_code
_entity_poly.pdbx_strand_id
1 'polypeptide(L)'
;MVIDRGKAVMGYSDFVCTNDRFYAIYVGLPFDGNQLEGNEIHVFNMEGTLLEKIIVDHKLVYLSIDEKSRLLYGVQRNHFPKIYKIAL
;
A
#
# COMPACT_ATOMS: atom_id res chain seq x y z
N MET A 1 4.97 -7.89 20.93
CA MET A 1 5.64 -8.57 19.80
C MET A 1 7.12 -8.22 19.87
N VAL A 2 8.02 -9.19 19.99
CA VAL A 2 9.47 -8.94 19.93
C VAL A 2 9.87 -9.06 18.46
N ILE A 3 10.33 -7.96 17.87
CA ILE A 3 10.75 -7.91 16.47
C ILE A 3 12.28 -7.98 16.43
N ASP A 4 12.84 -8.99 15.78
CA ASP A 4 14.26 -9.02 15.45
C ASP A 4 14.54 -7.96 14.37
N ARG A 5 14.92 -6.76 14.81
CA ARG A 5 15.14 -5.61 13.91
C ARG A 5 16.24 -5.85 12.88
N GLY A 6 17.13 -6.82 13.09
CA GLY A 6 18.18 -7.16 12.12
C GLY A 6 17.70 -8.05 10.98
N LYS A 7 16.50 -8.63 11.08
CA LYS A 7 15.95 -9.59 10.11
C LYS A 7 14.51 -9.31 9.69
N ALA A 8 13.81 -8.44 10.41
CA ALA A 8 12.43 -8.11 10.12
C ALA A 8 12.32 -7.36 8.79
N VAL A 9 11.29 -7.70 8.02
CA VAL A 9 10.91 -7.01 6.78
C VAL A 9 9.52 -6.43 6.98
N MET A 10 9.34 -5.17 6.60
CA MET A 10 8.03 -4.55 6.54
C MET A 10 7.28 -5.10 5.32
N GLY A 11 6.20 -5.82 5.55
CA GLY A 11 5.37 -6.39 4.48
C GLY A 11 4.45 -5.35 3.87
N TYR A 12 3.28 -5.17 4.47
CA TYR A 12 2.26 -4.23 4.02
C TYR A 12 2.05 -3.14 5.07
N SER A 13 1.94 -1.89 4.63
CA SER A 13 1.79 -0.75 5.54
C SER A 13 0.35 -0.24 5.65
N ASP A 14 -0.43 -0.36 4.58
CA ASP A 14 -1.85 -0.02 4.58
C ASP A 14 -2.60 -0.84 3.52
N PHE A 15 -3.92 -0.95 3.67
CA PHE A 15 -4.78 -1.61 2.71
C PHE A 15 -6.20 -1.03 2.69
N VAL A 16 -6.87 -1.20 1.56
CA VAL A 16 -8.29 -0.89 1.39
C VAL A 16 -9.00 -2.03 0.68
N CYS A 17 -10.25 -2.29 1.04
CA CYS A 17 -11.05 -3.39 0.51
C CYS A 17 -12.26 -2.85 -0.27
N THR A 18 -12.63 -3.54 -1.35
CA THR A 18 -13.89 -3.43 -2.09
C THR A 18 -14.73 -4.67 -1.84
N ASN A 19 -15.83 -4.82 -2.58
CA ASN A 19 -16.64 -6.02 -2.53
C ASN A 19 -15.96 -7.27 -3.13
N ASP A 20 -14.97 -7.10 -4.01
CA ASP A 20 -14.36 -8.21 -4.77
C ASP A 20 -12.83 -8.29 -4.63
N ARG A 21 -12.17 -7.26 -4.07
CA ARG A 21 -10.71 -7.15 -4.03
C ARG A 21 -10.23 -6.42 -2.78
N PHE A 22 -8.96 -6.56 -2.46
CA PHE A 22 -8.26 -5.62 -1.61
C PHE A 22 -6.94 -5.16 -2.23
N TYR A 23 -6.61 -3.89 -1.99
CA TYR A 23 -5.45 -3.18 -2.49
C TYR A 23 -4.56 -2.89 -1.30
N ALA A 24 -3.30 -3.31 -1.34
CA ALA A 24 -2.38 -3.15 -0.22
C ALA A 24 -1.05 -2.54 -0.66
N ILE A 25 -0.55 -1.55 0.07
CA ILE A 25 0.78 -0.97 -0.15
C ILE A 25 1.82 -2.00 0.30
N TYR A 26 2.61 -2.51 -0.64
CA TYR A 26 3.73 -3.38 -0.35
C TYR A 26 5.00 -2.55 -0.14
N VAL A 27 5.67 -2.75 0.99
CA VAL A 27 6.91 -2.07 1.37
C VAL A 27 8.12 -2.92 0.98
N GLY A 28 8.17 -4.19 1.41
CA GLY A 28 9.20 -5.15 1.02
C GLY A 28 10.63 -4.82 1.46
N LEU A 29 10.81 -3.87 2.38
CA LEU A 29 12.12 -3.41 2.84
C LEU A 29 12.41 -3.86 4.28
N PRO A 30 13.69 -4.01 4.67
CA PRO A 30 14.07 -4.25 6.06
C PRO A 30 13.43 -3.23 6.99
N PHE A 31 12.89 -3.71 8.11
CA PHE A 31 12.23 -2.86 9.08
C PHE A 31 13.24 -2.09 9.92
N ASP A 32 13.37 -0.79 9.66
CA ASP A 32 14.25 0.13 10.38
C ASP A 32 13.53 0.88 11.53
N GLY A 33 12.24 0.62 11.74
CA GLY A 33 11.39 1.29 12.74
C GLY A 33 10.61 2.50 12.23
N ASN A 34 10.93 3.04 11.04
CA ASN A 34 10.34 4.28 10.52
C ASN A 34 9.83 4.17 9.08
N GLN A 35 10.31 3.21 8.29
CA GLN A 35 9.94 3.05 6.90
C GLN A 35 8.66 2.23 6.74
N LEU A 36 7.55 2.95 6.50
CA LEU A 36 6.21 2.41 6.26
C LEU A 36 5.72 2.66 4.83
N GLU A 37 6.63 3.08 3.94
CA GLU A 37 6.23 3.58 2.62
C GLU A 37 6.65 2.63 1.51
N GLY A 38 5.72 2.37 0.60
CA GLY A 38 5.91 1.48 -0.54
C GLY A 38 5.43 2.12 -1.83
N ASN A 39 6.00 1.69 -2.96
CA ASN A 39 5.63 2.16 -4.30
C ASN A 39 4.97 1.07 -5.15
N GLU A 40 4.72 -0.10 -4.56
CA GLU A 40 3.93 -1.18 -5.16
C GLU A 40 2.60 -1.27 -4.42
N ILE A 41 1.50 -1.33 -5.16
CA ILE A 41 0.19 -1.69 -4.63
C ILE A 41 -0.14 -3.08 -5.17
N HIS A 42 -0.23 -4.04 -4.28
CA HIS A 42 -0.65 -5.40 -4.60
C HIS A 42 -2.17 -5.48 -4.55
N VAL A 43 -2.77 -6.04 -5.60
CA VAL A 43 -4.22 -6.25 -5.71
C VAL A 43 -4.49 -7.73 -5.54
N PHE A 44 -5.38 -8.07 -4.61
CA PHE A 44 -5.76 -9.45 -4.31
C PHE A 44 -7.25 -9.67 -4.54
N ASN A 45 -7.63 -10.91 -4.83
CA ASN A 45 -9.03 -11.34 -4.66
C ASN A 45 -9.33 -11.62 -3.18
N MET A 46 -10.60 -11.90 -2.87
CA MET A 46 -11.04 -12.17 -1.49
C MET A 46 -10.47 -13.45 -0.90
N GLU A 47 -9.97 -14.37 -1.73
CA GLU A 47 -9.25 -15.58 -1.31
C GLU A 47 -7.77 -15.31 -0.99
N GLY A 48 -7.28 -14.08 -1.17
CA GLY A 48 -5.88 -13.70 -0.92
C GLY A 48 -4.92 -14.07 -2.05
N THR A 49 -5.44 -14.41 -3.24
CA THR A 49 -4.65 -14.63 -4.45
C THR A 49 -4.23 -13.28 -5.03
N LEU A 50 -2.93 -13.09 -5.25
CA LEU A 50 -2.40 -11.90 -5.91
C LEU A 50 -2.85 -11.88 -7.38
N LEU A 51 -3.62 -10.87 -7.76
CA LEU A 51 -4.12 -10.67 -9.12
C LEU A 51 -3.19 -9.78 -9.93
N GLU A 52 -2.70 -8.71 -9.31
CA GLU A 52 -2.05 -7.60 -10.02
C GLU A 52 -1.09 -6.84 -9.10
N LYS A 53 -0.12 -6.17 -9.73
CA LYS A 53 0.75 -5.18 -9.09
C LYS A 53 0.67 -3.85 -9.83
N ILE A 54 0.30 -2.79 -9.12
CA ILE A 54 0.32 -1.42 -9.61
C ILE A 54 1.59 -0.77 -9.10
N ILE A 55 2.44 -0.29 -10.01
CA ILE A 55 3.66 0.46 -9.67
C ILE A 55 3.35 1.95 -9.78
N VAL A 56 3.71 2.71 -8.74
CA VAL A 56 3.57 4.17 -8.71
C VAL A 56 4.94 4.84 -8.60
N ASP A 57 5.04 6.06 -9.12
CA ASP A 57 6.30 6.84 -9.13
C ASP A 57 6.70 7.40 -7.75
N HIS A 58 5.83 7.23 -6.75
CA HIS A 58 5.98 7.82 -5.41
C HIS A 58 5.71 6.78 -4.34
N LYS A 59 6.48 6.82 -3.26
CA LYS A 59 6.19 5.99 -2.09
C LYS A 59 4.96 6.52 -1.36
N LEU A 60 4.02 5.63 -1.07
CA LEU A 60 2.75 5.89 -0.41
C LEU A 60 2.76 5.27 0.98
N VAL A 61 2.01 5.88 1.90
CA VAL A 61 1.82 5.40 3.28
C VAL A 61 0.36 5.06 3.59
N TYR A 62 -0.59 5.66 2.86
CA TYR A 62 -2.02 5.37 3.02
C TYR A 62 -2.73 5.21 1.68
N LEU A 63 -3.78 4.40 1.68
CA LEU A 63 -4.73 4.22 0.58
C LEU A 63 -6.15 4.59 1.01
N SER A 64 -6.92 5.05 0.04
CA SER A 64 -8.38 5.13 0.13
C SER A 64 -8.96 4.86 -1.25
N ILE A 65 -10.20 4.36 -1.32
CA ILE A 65 -10.82 4.02 -2.60
C ILE A 65 -12.21 4.67 -2.71
N ASP A 66 -12.53 5.15 -3.90
CA ASP A 66 -13.87 5.50 -4.33
C ASP A 66 -14.29 4.49 -5.41
N GLU A 67 -15.05 3.48 -5.00
CA GLU A 67 -15.56 2.43 -5.89
C GLU A 67 -16.47 2.98 -6.99
N LYS A 68 -17.24 4.04 -6.71
CA LYS A 68 -18.18 4.62 -7.69
C LYS A 68 -17.44 5.28 -8.83
N SER A 69 -16.36 5.99 -8.53
CA SER A 69 -15.54 6.68 -9.53
C SER A 69 -14.41 5.82 -10.08
N ARG A 70 -14.22 4.59 -9.56
CA ARG A 70 -13.07 3.72 -9.86
C ARG A 70 -11.72 4.42 -9.66
N LEU A 71 -11.59 5.09 -8.52
CA LEU A 71 -10.39 5.84 -8.18
C LEU A 71 -9.80 5.32 -6.87
N LEU A 72 -8.50 5.02 -6.91
CA LEU A 72 -7.68 4.80 -5.73
C LEU A 72 -6.90 6.08 -5.43
N TYR A 73 -6.86 6.46 -4.17
CA TYR A 73 -6.16 7.62 -3.66
C TYR A 73 -4.99 7.16 -2.79
N GLY A 74 -3.78 7.56 -3.16
CA GLY A 74 -2.56 7.31 -2.40
C GLY A 74 -2.09 8.57 -1.68
N VAL A 75 -1.68 8.45 -0.41
CA VAL A 75 -1.06 9.54 0.35
C VAL A 75 0.44 9.30 0.47
N GLN A 76 1.22 10.30 0.10
CA GLN A 76 2.66 10.32 0.40
C GLN A 76 2.91 11.10 1.68
N ARG A 77 3.71 10.53 2.59
CA ARG A 77 4.14 11.20 3.81
C ARG A 77 5.21 12.24 3.47
N ASN A 78 4.86 13.50 3.66
CA ASN A 78 5.74 14.66 3.48
C ASN A 78 5.33 15.74 4.49
N HIS A 79 6.16 16.77 4.68
CA HIS A 79 5.78 17.92 5.53
C HIS A 79 4.44 18.54 5.08
N PHE A 80 4.20 18.53 3.77
CA PHE A 80 2.89 18.74 3.16
C PHE A 80 2.48 17.45 2.44
N PRO A 81 1.53 16.66 2.98
CA PRO A 81 1.09 15.42 2.36
C PRO A 81 0.58 15.67 0.94
N LYS A 82 0.99 14.81 0.01
CA LYS A 82 0.52 14.82 -1.37
C LYS A 82 -0.45 13.66 -1.58
N ILE A 83 -1.54 13.94 -2.31
CA ILE A 83 -2.55 12.94 -2.67
C ILE A 83 -2.41 12.66 -4.16
N TYR A 84 -2.32 11.39 -4.51
CA TYR A 84 -2.24 10.91 -5.88
C TYR A 84 -3.52 10.15 -6.22
N LYS A 85 -4.04 10.38 -7.44
CA LYS A 85 -5.16 9.63 -7.98
C LYS A 85 -4.62 8.54 -8.91
N ILE A 86 -5.12 7.33 -8.73
CA ILE A 86 -4.74 6.15 -9.49
C ILE A 86 -6.06 5.59 -10.06
N ALA A 87 -6.15 5.49 -11.38
CA ALA A 87 -7.33 4.95 -12.04
C ALA A 87 -7.32 3.41 -11.98
N LEU A 88 -8.48 2.81 -11.69
CA LEU A 88 -8.69 1.36 -11.54
C LEU A 88 -9.55 0.76 -12.66
#